data_AF-A0A662FP59-F1
#
_entry.id   AF-A0A662FP59-F1
#
_cell.length_a   1.000
_cell.length_b   1.000
_cell.length_c   1.000
_cell.angle_alpha   90.00
_cell.angle_beta   90.00
_cell.angle_gamma   90.00
#
_symmetry.space_group_name_H-M   'P 1'
#
loop_
_entity.id
_entity.type
_entity.pdbx_description
1 polymer ?
#
loop_
_entity_poly.entity_id
_entity_poly.type
_entity_poly.pdbx_seq_one_letter_code
_entity_poly.pdbx_strand_id
1 'polypeptide(L)'
;YDTYRAQREGIESTGHASRGYSSEPGISPSNLVISSTYEKGYEDLISEVDRGLIIRWIIGAHTANIITGEFSVAVGEGYYVENGEIKYSVKQAMLGGNILDLLAKIVALGRDREKIGNLVTGSMLIRDQAISA
;
A
#
# COMPACT_ATOMS: atom_id res chain seq x y z
N TYR A 1 -5.67 17.58 -10.57
CA TYR A 1 -5.15 18.65 -11.43
C TYR A 1 -4.56 19.78 -10.62
N ASP A 2 -3.43 20.31 -11.10
CA ASP A 2 -2.90 21.62 -10.73
C ASP A 2 -3.51 22.70 -11.64
N THR A 3 -3.25 23.99 -11.36
CA THR A 3 -3.79 25.09 -12.17
C THR A 3 -3.28 25.05 -13.61
N TYR A 4 -2.00 24.76 -13.82
CA TYR A 4 -1.38 24.78 -15.15
C TYR A 4 -1.96 23.72 -16.10
N ARG A 5 -2.06 22.46 -15.67
CA ARG A 5 -2.64 21.38 -16.48
C ARG A 5 -4.14 21.52 -16.62
N ALA A 6 -4.84 21.97 -15.58
CA ALA A 6 -6.28 22.25 -15.67
C ALA A 6 -6.57 23.27 -16.78
N GLN A 7 -5.83 24.38 -16.82
CA GLN A 7 -5.95 25.39 -17.88
C GLN A 7 -5.64 24.83 -19.26
N ARG A 8 -4.60 24.00 -19.40
CA ARG A 8 -4.24 23.38 -20.68
C ARG A 8 -5.30 22.42 -21.22
N GLU A 9 -6.02 21.73 -20.34
CA GLU A 9 -7.08 20.79 -20.69
C GLU A 9 -8.48 21.43 -20.69
N GLY A 10 -8.59 22.74 -20.37
CA GLY A 10 -9.86 23.46 -20.37
C GLY A 10 -10.82 23.06 -19.24
N ILE A 11 -10.27 22.55 -18.12
CA ILE A 11 -11.04 22.11 -16.94
C ILE A 11 -10.67 22.95 -15.71
N GLU A 12 -11.43 22.81 -14.63
CA GLU A 12 -11.12 23.44 -13.36
C GLU A 12 -10.03 22.69 -12.57
N SER A 13 -9.22 23.44 -11.82
CA SER A 13 -8.22 22.88 -10.91
C SER A 13 -8.89 22.12 -9.78
N THR A 14 -8.36 20.94 -9.43
CA THR A 14 -8.85 20.19 -8.27
C THR A 14 -8.13 20.57 -6.98
N GLY A 15 -7.25 21.58 -7.00
CA GLY A 15 -6.48 21.99 -5.81
C GLY A 15 -5.38 21.02 -5.39
N HIS A 16 -4.92 20.15 -6.30
CA HIS A 16 -3.94 19.08 -6.01
C HIS A 16 -2.52 19.44 -6.50
N ALA A 17 -2.07 20.67 -6.19
CA ALA A 17 -0.71 21.11 -6.49
C ALA A 17 0.16 21.04 -5.23
N SER A 18 1.37 20.50 -5.34
CA SER A 18 2.37 20.49 -4.26
C SER A 18 3.73 20.92 -4.78
N ARG A 19 4.57 21.49 -3.91
CA ARG A 19 5.95 21.86 -4.25
C ARG A 19 6.87 21.75 -3.05
N GLY A 20 8.16 21.54 -3.31
CA GLY A 20 9.22 21.90 -2.40
C GLY A 20 9.57 23.39 -2.49
N TYR A 21 10.45 23.85 -1.60
CA TYR A 21 10.93 25.23 -1.61
C TYR A 21 11.56 25.60 -2.96
N SER A 22 12.43 24.75 -3.50
CA SER A 22 13.17 24.98 -4.74
C SER A 22 12.58 24.29 -5.97
N SER A 23 11.42 23.63 -5.88
CA SER A 23 10.81 22.93 -7.01
C SER A 23 9.67 23.72 -7.64
N GLU A 24 9.41 23.45 -8.91
CA GLU A 24 8.14 23.83 -9.53
C GLU A 24 6.98 23.06 -8.88
N PRO A 25 5.75 23.63 -8.88
CA PRO A 25 4.56 22.90 -8.50
C PRO A 25 4.30 21.71 -9.43
N GLY A 26 3.97 20.56 -8.84
CA GLY A 26 3.52 19.37 -9.54
C GLY A 26 2.22 18.84 -8.96
N ILE A 27 1.53 17.98 -9.72
CA ILE A 27 0.32 17.30 -9.24
C ILE A 27 0.71 16.29 -8.16
N SER A 28 0.03 16.34 -7.02
CA SER A 28 0.23 15.38 -5.93
C SER A 28 -1.02 15.25 -5.06
N PRO A 29 -1.30 14.08 -4.46
CA PRO A 29 -2.32 13.95 -3.43
C PRO A 29 -1.99 14.77 -2.18
N SER A 30 -3.02 15.34 -1.54
CA SER A 30 -2.89 15.99 -0.24
C SER A 30 -2.93 14.96 0.89
N ASN A 31 -4.07 14.26 1.03
CA ASN A 31 -4.22 13.07 1.86
C ASN A 31 -4.96 12.01 1.05
N LEU A 32 -4.36 10.83 0.90
CA LEU A 32 -5.04 9.68 0.31
C LEU A 32 -5.66 8.87 1.43
N VAL A 33 -6.99 8.79 1.45
CA VAL A 33 -7.74 8.02 2.44
C VAL A 33 -8.34 6.81 1.77
N ILE A 34 -7.90 5.62 2.17
CA ILE A 34 -8.47 4.35 1.75
C ILE A 34 -9.28 3.82 2.92
N SER A 35 -10.58 3.65 2.72
CA SER A 35 -11.51 3.22 3.77
C SER A 35 -12.45 2.16 3.24
N SER A 36 -12.91 1.30 4.15
CA SER A 36 -13.89 0.25 3.88
C SER A 36 -15.05 0.36 4.87
N THR A 37 -16.21 -0.16 4.47
CA THR A 37 -17.34 -0.40 5.39
C THR A 37 -17.23 -1.77 6.07
N TYR A 38 -16.15 -2.51 5.84
CA TYR A 38 -15.89 -3.79 6.48
C TYR A 38 -15.71 -3.61 7.99
N GLU A 39 -16.34 -4.48 8.78
CA GLU A 39 -16.42 -4.30 10.23
C GLU A 39 -15.23 -4.92 10.99
N LYS A 40 -14.51 -5.85 10.34
CA LYS A 40 -13.38 -6.57 10.94
C LYS A 40 -12.13 -5.69 11.01
N GLY A 41 -11.41 -5.77 12.12
CA GLY A 41 -10.13 -5.08 12.35
C GLY A 41 -8.92 -5.97 12.08
N TYR A 42 -7.74 -5.47 12.44
CA TYR A 42 -6.46 -6.16 12.25
C TYR A 42 -6.44 -7.58 12.84
N GLU A 43 -6.87 -7.75 14.09
CA GLU A 43 -6.87 -9.04 14.77
C GLU A 43 -7.82 -10.05 14.12
N ASP A 44 -8.99 -9.57 13.68
CA ASP A 44 -9.96 -10.38 12.95
C ASP A 44 -9.38 -10.86 11.61
N LEU A 45 -8.69 -9.98 10.88
CA LEU A 45 -8.04 -10.32 9.62
C LEU A 45 -6.93 -11.36 9.81
N ILE A 46 -6.13 -11.26 10.88
CA ILE A 46 -5.11 -12.26 11.19
C ILE A 46 -5.77 -13.61 11.44
N SER A 47 -6.87 -13.65 12.19
CA SER A 47 -7.57 -14.90 12.53
C SER A 47 -8.09 -15.67 11.30
N GLU A 48 -8.28 -14.99 10.17
CA GLU A 48 -8.70 -15.58 8.88
C GLU A 48 -7.54 -16.18 8.07
N VAL A 49 -6.30 -15.95 8.47
CA VAL A 49 -5.11 -16.42 7.75
C VAL A 49 -4.70 -17.80 8.22
N ASP A 50 -4.90 -18.81 7.37
CA ASP A 50 -4.39 -20.17 7.62
C ASP A 50 -2.86 -20.22 7.55
N ARG A 51 -2.26 -19.70 6.47
CA ARG A 51 -0.81 -19.50 6.34
C ARG A 51 -0.51 -18.24 5.56
N GLY A 52 0.39 -17.41 6.07
CA GLY A 52 0.74 -16.16 5.40
C GLY A 52 1.80 -15.35 6.10
N LEU A 53 1.99 -14.13 5.60
CA LEU A 53 2.94 -13.16 6.13
C LEU A 53 2.25 -11.83 6.39
N ILE A 54 2.39 -11.33 7.61
CA ILE A 54 2.11 -9.92 7.92
C ILE A 54 3.34 -9.13 7.49
N ILE A 55 3.15 -8.09 6.69
CA ILE A 55 4.22 -7.18 6.24
C ILE A 55 3.93 -5.81 6.84
N ARG A 56 4.80 -5.33 7.75
CA ARG A 56 4.66 -4.02 8.39
C ARG A 56 5.35 -2.91 7.60
N TRP A 57 6.51 -3.21 7.01
CA TRP A 57 7.18 -2.28 6.09
C TRP A 57 8.14 -2.99 5.12
N ILE A 58 8.48 -2.30 4.03
CA ILE A 58 9.32 -2.81 2.94
C ILE A 58 10.52 -1.90 2.66
N ILE A 59 11.62 -2.49 2.21
CA ILE A 59 12.83 -1.81 1.76
C ILE A 59 12.86 -1.80 0.24
N GLY A 60 13.15 -0.64 -0.36
CA GLY A 60 13.40 -0.54 -1.80
C GLY A 60 12.17 -0.24 -2.65
N ALA A 61 11.06 0.22 -2.09
CA ALA A 61 9.86 0.58 -2.87
C ALA A 61 10.14 1.56 -4.03
N HIS A 62 11.18 2.39 -3.92
CA HIS A 62 11.62 3.33 -4.96
C HIS A 62 12.20 2.66 -6.22
N THR A 63 12.49 1.35 -6.18
CA THR A 63 13.00 0.59 -7.34
C THR A 63 11.88 0.06 -8.24
N ALA A 64 10.62 0.19 -7.83
CA ALA A 64 9.47 -0.26 -8.60
C ALA A 64 9.36 0.49 -9.94
N ASN A 65 8.99 -0.24 -10.99
CA ASN A 65 8.75 0.35 -12.30
C ASN A 65 7.32 0.89 -12.37
N ILE A 66 7.18 2.22 -12.33
CA ILE A 66 5.86 2.88 -12.36
C ILE A 66 5.13 2.77 -13.71
N ILE A 67 5.84 2.43 -14.79
CA ILE A 67 5.26 2.28 -16.14
C ILE A 67 4.66 0.88 -16.30
N THR A 68 5.40 -0.17 -15.94
CA THR A 68 4.91 -1.55 -16.05
C THR A 68 4.12 -2.00 -14.82
N GLY A 69 4.36 -1.39 -13.66
CA GLY A 69 3.80 -1.77 -12.37
C GLY A 69 4.59 -2.89 -11.66
N GLU A 70 5.69 -3.35 -12.24
CA GLU A 70 6.51 -4.42 -11.66
C GLU A 70 7.34 -3.93 -10.48
N PHE A 71 7.42 -4.76 -9.44
CA PHE A 71 8.22 -4.48 -8.26
C PHE A 71 8.86 -5.76 -7.70
N SER A 72 9.98 -5.58 -7.00
CA SER A 72 10.65 -6.61 -6.21
C SER A 72 11.35 -5.92 -5.05
N VAL A 73 10.84 -6.11 -3.85
CA VAL A 73 11.21 -5.36 -2.64
C VAL A 73 11.50 -6.32 -1.50
N ALA A 74 12.41 -5.94 -0.61
CA ALA A 74 12.69 -6.73 0.58
C ALA A 74 11.67 -6.41 1.68
N VAL A 75 11.24 -7.42 2.40
CA VAL A 75 10.43 -7.26 3.62
C VAL A 75 11.35 -6.77 4.73
N GLY A 76 11.12 -5.56 5.21
CA GLY A 76 11.91 -4.95 6.29
C GLY A 76 11.49 -5.42 7.67
N GLU A 77 10.18 -5.64 7.85
CA GLU A 77 9.59 -6.26 9.03
C GLU A 77 8.38 -7.09 8.62
N GLY A 78 8.43 -8.38 8.95
CA GLY A 78 7.32 -9.27 8.72
C GLY A 78 7.26 -10.43 9.69
N TYR A 79 6.08 -11.03 9.79
CA TYR A 79 5.75 -12.07 10.74
C TYR A 79 5.01 -13.21 10.06
N TYR A 80 5.44 -14.44 10.33
CA TYR A 80 4.75 -15.63 9.84
C TYR A 80 3.49 -15.88 10.67
N VAL A 81 2.39 -16.10 9.98
CA VAL A 81 1.09 -16.45 10.57
C VAL A 81 0.75 -17.87 10.17
N GLU A 82 0.33 -18.66 11.15
CA GLU A 82 -0.23 -19.99 10.92
C GLU A 82 -1.42 -20.25 11.84
N ASN A 83 -2.52 -20.76 11.27
CA ASN A 83 -3.79 -21.01 11.96
C ASN A 83 -4.30 -19.78 12.74
N GLY A 84 -4.25 -18.60 12.13
CA GLY A 84 -4.73 -17.36 12.74
C GLY A 84 -3.85 -16.79 13.84
N GLU A 85 -2.62 -17.30 14.02
CA GLU A 85 -1.71 -16.85 15.08
C GLU A 85 -0.33 -16.48 14.53
N ILE A 86 0.21 -15.37 15.03
CA ILE A 86 1.59 -14.96 14.76
C ILE A 86 2.55 -15.94 15.44
N LYS A 87 3.42 -16.58 14.67
CA LYS A 87 4.36 -17.60 15.19
C LYS A 87 5.75 -17.02 15.45
N TYR A 88 6.35 -16.36 14.47
CA TYR A 88 7.70 -15.82 14.59
C TYR A 88 7.95 -14.69 13.56
N SER A 89 8.98 -13.88 13.81
CA SER A 89 9.44 -12.89 12.85
C SER A 89 10.23 -13.54 11.71
N VAL A 90 10.07 -13.01 10.51
CA VAL A 90 10.74 -13.51 9.31
C VAL A 90 11.84 -12.54 8.91
N LYS A 91 12.99 -13.09 8.52
CA LYS A 91 14.12 -12.34 7.98
C LYS A 91 14.31 -12.71 6.50
N GLN A 92 14.83 -11.76 5.72
CA GLN A 92 15.27 -11.99 4.34
C GLN A 92 14.17 -12.46 3.36
N ALA A 93 12.90 -12.11 3.62
CA ALA A 93 11.84 -12.34 2.64
C ALA A 93 11.83 -11.25 1.56
N MET A 94 11.49 -11.64 0.33
CA MET A 94 11.29 -10.75 -0.81
C MET A 94 9.84 -10.85 -1.28
N LEU A 95 9.22 -9.68 -1.52
CA LEU A 95 7.90 -9.55 -2.10
C LEU A 95 8.06 -8.99 -3.51
N GLY A 96 7.53 -9.69 -4.52
CA GLY A 96 7.56 -9.24 -5.89
C GLY A 96 6.27 -9.52 -6.64
N GLY A 97 6.04 -8.78 -7.71
CA GLY A 97 4.85 -8.94 -8.55
C GLY A 97 4.52 -7.66 -9.33
N ASN A 98 3.26 -7.56 -9.73
CA ASN A 98 2.70 -6.35 -10.35
C ASN A 98 1.75 -5.66 -9.36
N ILE A 99 1.86 -4.33 -9.23
CA ILE A 99 1.06 -3.56 -8.28
C ILE A 99 -0.44 -3.61 -8.59
N LEU A 100 -0.83 -3.63 -9.87
CA LEU A 100 -2.25 -3.70 -10.26
C LEU A 100 -2.84 -5.08 -9.92
N ASP A 101 -2.08 -6.14 -10.13
CA ASP A 101 -2.48 -7.49 -9.74
C ASP A 101 -2.58 -7.64 -8.22
N LEU A 102 -1.66 -7.03 -7.47
CA LEU A 102 -1.69 -7.00 -6.01
C LEU A 102 -2.94 -6.28 -5.50
N LEU A 103 -3.26 -5.11 -6.06
CA LEU A 103 -4.47 -4.36 -5.71
C LEU A 103 -5.75 -5.14 -6.07
N ALA A 104 -5.77 -5.85 -7.18
CA ALA A 104 -6.91 -6.69 -7.59
C ALA A 104 -7.11 -7.92 -6.69
N LYS A 105 -6.09 -8.31 -5.91
CA LYS A 105 -6.12 -9.43 -4.97
C LYS A 105 -6.40 -9.02 -3.52
N ILE A 106 -6.67 -7.73 -3.25
CA ILE A 106 -7.16 -7.30 -1.94
C ILE A 106 -8.55 -7.90 -1.73
N VAL A 107 -8.68 -8.73 -0.69
CA VAL A 107 -9.97 -9.38 -0.34
C VAL A 107 -10.65 -8.72 0.85
N ALA A 108 -9.89 -8.01 1.68
CA ALA A 108 -10.45 -7.23 2.79
C ALA A 108 -9.56 -6.03 3.11
N LEU A 109 -10.21 -4.96 3.54
CA LEU A 109 -9.59 -3.79 4.14
C LEU A 109 -10.22 -3.60 5.51
N GLY A 110 -9.40 -3.72 6.56
CA GLY A 110 -9.83 -3.65 7.94
C GLY A 110 -10.30 -2.24 8.34
N ARG A 111 -11.11 -2.17 9.40
CA ARG A 111 -11.61 -0.91 9.97
C ARG A 111 -10.57 -0.15 10.80
N ASP A 112 -9.46 -0.80 11.15
CA ASP A 112 -8.32 -0.16 11.77
C ASP A 112 -7.79 0.96 10.86
N ARG A 113 -7.10 1.95 11.46
CA ARG A 113 -6.58 3.09 10.71
C ARG A 113 -5.19 3.42 11.17
N GLU A 114 -4.27 3.40 10.24
CA GLU A 114 -2.90 3.86 10.42
C GLU A 114 -2.63 5.00 9.43
N LYS A 115 -1.86 6.00 9.89
CA LYS A 115 -1.41 7.11 9.05
C LYS A 115 0.08 6.96 8.76
N ILE A 116 0.43 6.82 7.49
CA ILE A 116 1.80 6.74 7.01
C ILE A 116 2.04 7.92 6.07
N GLY A 117 2.68 8.98 6.57
CA GLY A 117 2.81 10.24 5.85
C GLY A 117 1.44 10.83 5.49
N ASN A 118 1.15 10.93 4.20
CA ASN A 118 -0.12 11.45 3.66
C ASN A 118 -1.13 10.34 3.30
N LEU A 119 -0.80 9.06 3.53
CA LEU A 119 -1.70 7.94 3.35
C LEU A 119 -2.38 7.59 4.68
N VAL A 120 -3.70 7.42 4.65
CA VAL A 120 -4.48 6.87 5.76
C VAL A 120 -5.21 5.64 5.26
N THR A 121 -4.91 4.49 5.84
CA THR A 121 -5.51 3.21 5.45
C THR A 121 -5.58 2.27 6.64
N GLY A 122 -6.43 1.25 6.55
CA GLY A 122 -6.39 0.08 7.43
C GLY A 122 -5.53 -1.04 6.88
N SER A 123 -5.45 -2.11 7.66
CA SER A 123 -4.78 -3.36 7.29
C SER A 123 -5.46 -4.01 6.08
N MET A 124 -4.67 -4.47 5.11
CA MET A 124 -5.18 -5.11 3.90
C MET A 124 -4.86 -6.60 3.91
N LEU A 125 -5.87 -7.44 3.72
CA LEU A 125 -5.68 -8.86 3.45
C LEU A 125 -5.60 -9.07 1.94
N ILE A 126 -4.49 -9.65 1.49
CA ILE A 126 -4.20 -9.86 0.07
C ILE A 126 -3.98 -11.34 -0.15
N ARG A 127 -4.74 -11.94 -1.07
CA ARG A 127 -4.58 -13.36 -1.42
C ARG A 127 -3.51 -13.57 -2.49
N ASP A 128 -3.03 -14.81 -2.59
CA ASP A 128 -2.24 -15.32 -3.72
C ASP A 128 -1.02 -14.45 -4.08
N GLN A 129 -0.30 -13.99 -3.06
CA GLN A 129 0.96 -13.26 -3.24
C GLN A 129 2.15 -14.20 -3.23
N ALA A 130 2.99 -14.06 -4.25
CA ALA A 130 4.25 -14.78 -4.33
C ALA A 130 5.26 -14.12 -3.39
N ILE A 131 5.76 -14.91 -2.44
CA ILE A 131 6.81 -14.48 -1.51
C ILE A 131 7.91 -15.52 -1.56
N SER A 132 9.16 -15.07 -1.68
CA SER A 132 10.34 -15.92 -1.56
C SER A 132 11.07 -15.61 -0.27
N ALA A 133 11.45 -16.64 0.48
CA ALA A 133 12.21 -16.57 1.73
C ALA A 133 13.38 -17.55 1.68
#